data_AF-A0A075G0F7-F1
#
_entry.id   AF-A0A075G0F7-F1
#
_cell.length_a   1.000
_cell.length_b   1.000
_cell.length_c   1.000
_cell.angle_alpha   90.00
_cell.angle_beta   90.00
_cell.angle_gamma   90.00
#
_symmetry.space_group_name_H-M   'P 1'
#
loop_
_entity.id
_entity.type
_entity.pdbx_description
1 polymer ?
#
loop_
_entity_poly.entity_id
_entity_poly.type
_entity_poly.pdbx_seq_one_letter_code
_entity_poly.pdbx_strand_id
1 'polypeptide(L)'
;MSAADGDFVTPGNTVEIPADANLGSGLSETDSGAIALVSGTVVSNDGTISIEANRPETNSPQIGDDVIAEVTKLMPKVAMVRLLHIEKDAGHRDLAALNLFADIFVTEIVDRFLPSPGDAMRTRDLIRARITQIEPNVKASTRGSPELGVLSAICPACGVDLVTSAAKDDFNVDCPRCDYIGYRALSNGFGHGHILGDDVQSLNRGGERWSADAEKNLGHEGARPYLSPMADHRRGLTHDAPAAAMRMRAAITGKGGRGRGGGGKDRVQHKCKCTLCGVDTTVPFKPTPGKPIRCRDCMGKVKDGKATKEQLAAEREVLTKARAESSETSGIKLFVARLAYKATEDELRALFADHGEVSECSIATDRETGQSRGFAFVKFASRKAGEKAIKELDGTEIHGRKISVQESNDGGGRRGGRGGNRGDRGGNRGRGGGRRN
;
A
#
# COMPACT_ATOMS: atom_id res chain seq x y z
N MET A 1 -8.27 46.79 -47.10
CA MET A 1 -6.87 47.22 -47.06
C MET A 1 -6.10 46.05 -46.50
N SER A 2 -5.41 45.35 -47.38
CA SER A 2 -4.47 44.29 -47.06
C SER A 2 -3.27 44.92 -46.35
N ALA A 3 -2.85 44.33 -45.22
CA ALA A 3 -1.63 44.75 -44.54
C ALA A 3 -0.41 44.07 -45.18
N ALA A 4 0.69 44.82 -45.28
CA ALA A 4 1.98 44.37 -45.83
C ALA A 4 3.05 44.25 -44.74
N ASP A 5 4.27 43.83 -45.12
CA ASP A 5 5.42 43.72 -44.21
C ASP A 5 5.71 45.05 -43.50
N GLY A 6 5.87 44.99 -42.16
CA GLY A 6 6.06 46.17 -41.31
C GLY A 6 4.78 46.87 -40.82
N ASP A 7 3.60 46.50 -41.33
CA ASP A 7 2.34 47.11 -40.87
C ASP A 7 1.87 46.52 -39.54
N PHE A 8 1.27 47.39 -38.71
CA PHE A 8 0.59 46.95 -37.49
C PHE A 8 -0.80 46.41 -37.81
N VAL A 9 -1.04 45.17 -37.42
CA VAL A 9 -2.31 44.46 -37.65
C VAL A 9 -3.03 44.17 -36.35
N THR A 10 -4.36 44.18 -36.42
CA THR A 10 -5.26 43.72 -35.36
C THR A 10 -5.93 42.40 -35.76
N PRO A 11 -6.39 41.59 -34.79
CA PRO A 11 -7.12 40.37 -35.08
C PRO A 11 -8.30 40.64 -36.01
N GLY A 12 -8.38 39.91 -37.12
CA GLY A 12 -9.39 40.10 -38.17
C GLY A 12 -8.92 40.88 -39.40
N ASN A 13 -7.75 41.51 -39.38
CA ASN A 13 -7.19 42.15 -40.58
C ASN A 13 -6.67 41.09 -41.56
N THR A 14 -6.92 41.30 -42.85
CA THR A 14 -6.38 40.48 -43.94
C THR A 14 -4.94 40.86 -44.25
N VAL A 15 -4.06 39.87 -44.37
CA VAL A 15 -2.63 40.03 -44.68
C VAL A 15 -2.35 39.50 -46.08
N GLU A 16 -1.57 40.25 -46.86
CA GLU A 16 -1.20 39.84 -48.21
C GLU A 16 -0.12 38.75 -48.20
N ILE A 17 -0.53 37.58 -48.67
CA ILE A 17 0.17 36.33 -49.01
C ILE A 17 1.00 36.31 -50.31
N PRO A 18 2.33 36.51 -50.39
CA PRO A 18 3.07 36.18 -51.61
C PRO A 18 2.92 34.68 -51.91
N ALA A 19 2.71 34.30 -53.17
CA ALA A 19 2.42 32.90 -53.56
C ALA A 19 3.50 31.88 -53.13
N ASP A 20 4.70 32.35 -52.81
CA ASP A 20 5.88 31.55 -52.48
C ASP A 20 6.16 31.51 -50.96
N ALA A 21 5.35 32.19 -50.15
CA ALA A 21 5.58 32.37 -48.72
C ALA A 21 4.71 31.44 -47.86
N ASN A 22 5.30 30.90 -46.79
CA ASN A 22 4.62 30.06 -45.82
C ASN A 22 3.97 30.89 -44.71
N LEU A 23 2.84 30.41 -44.20
CA LEU A 23 2.15 30.96 -43.04
C LEU A 23 2.90 30.64 -41.74
N GLY A 24 3.33 31.68 -41.04
CA GLY A 24 3.98 31.61 -39.73
C GLY A 24 3.01 31.76 -38.55
N SER A 25 3.57 31.96 -37.36
CA SER A 25 2.81 32.12 -36.12
C SER A 25 1.93 33.39 -36.14
N GLY A 26 0.71 33.26 -35.61
CA GLY A 26 -0.23 34.37 -35.46
C GLY A 26 -1.15 34.62 -36.66
N LEU A 27 -1.02 33.87 -37.75
CA LEU A 27 -1.87 33.94 -38.95
C LEU A 27 -2.70 32.66 -39.12
N SER A 28 -3.89 32.79 -39.71
CA SER A 28 -4.72 31.66 -40.12
C SER A 28 -5.17 31.84 -41.56
N GLU A 29 -5.17 30.75 -42.32
CA GLU A 29 -5.73 30.72 -43.66
C GLU A 29 -7.25 30.52 -43.59
N THR A 30 -8.00 31.29 -44.38
CA THR A 30 -9.45 31.15 -44.56
C THR A 30 -9.78 31.25 -46.05
N ASP A 31 -11.01 30.89 -46.44
CA ASP A 31 -11.49 30.97 -47.83
C ASP A 31 -11.39 32.38 -48.44
N SER A 32 -11.29 33.42 -47.60
CA SER A 32 -11.15 34.84 -47.95
C SER A 32 -9.72 35.38 -47.91
N GLY A 33 -8.72 34.53 -47.65
CA GLY A 33 -7.30 34.90 -47.52
C GLY A 33 -6.75 34.69 -46.10
N ALA A 34 -5.49 35.10 -45.91
CA ALA A 34 -4.83 35.00 -44.61
C ALA A 34 -5.28 36.12 -43.66
N ILE A 35 -5.66 35.76 -42.44
CA ILE A 35 -6.18 36.68 -41.43
C ILE A 35 -5.26 36.65 -40.20
N ALA A 36 -4.99 37.83 -39.65
CA ALA A 36 -4.31 38.00 -38.37
C ALA A 36 -5.17 37.47 -37.21
N LEU A 37 -4.60 36.59 -36.38
CA LEU A 37 -5.21 36.11 -35.14
C LEU A 37 -4.80 36.94 -33.91
N VAL A 38 -3.69 37.67 -34.02
CA VAL A 38 -3.04 38.37 -32.90
C VAL A 38 -2.70 39.80 -33.32
N SER A 39 -2.74 40.75 -32.37
CA SER A 39 -2.28 42.11 -32.61
C SER A 39 -0.75 42.17 -32.62
N GLY A 40 -0.15 42.74 -33.65
CA GLY A 40 1.30 42.81 -33.78
C GLY A 40 1.77 43.44 -35.09
N THR A 41 3.07 43.44 -35.32
CA THR A 41 3.68 43.86 -36.58
C THR A 41 3.86 42.65 -37.49
N VAL A 42 3.50 42.79 -38.76
CA VAL A 42 3.78 41.75 -39.76
C VAL A 42 5.28 41.76 -40.02
N VAL A 43 5.92 40.60 -39.91
CA VAL A 43 7.35 40.43 -40.20
C VAL A 43 7.52 39.27 -41.18
N SER A 44 8.23 39.53 -42.27
CA SER A 44 8.61 38.51 -43.26
C SER A 44 10.05 38.04 -43.04
N ASN A 45 10.25 36.86 -42.46
CA ASN A 45 11.57 36.25 -42.27
C ASN A 45 11.70 34.98 -43.13
N ASP A 46 12.71 34.92 -44.01
CA ASP A 46 13.08 33.75 -44.83
C ASP A 46 11.90 33.08 -45.57
N GLY A 47 11.01 33.89 -46.15
CA GLY A 47 9.84 33.40 -46.89
C GLY A 47 8.71 32.87 -46.00
N THR A 48 8.75 33.13 -44.69
CA THR A 48 7.64 32.88 -43.77
C THR A 48 7.12 34.22 -43.24
N ILE A 49 5.82 34.48 -43.44
CA ILE A 49 5.17 35.66 -42.89
C ILE A 49 4.60 35.29 -41.53
N SER A 50 5.05 35.97 -40.48
CA SER A 50 4.51 35.83 -39.12
C SER A 50 4.09 37.19 -38.57
N ILE A 51 3.27 37.16 -37.52
CA ILE A 51 2.96 38.36 -36.77
C ILE A 51 3.80 38.35 -35.51
N GLU A 52 4.75 39.30 -35.44
CA GLU A 52 5.46 39.59 -34.21
C GLU A 52 4.49 40.30 -33.27
N ALA A 53 3.92 39.53 -32.36
CA ALA A 53 2.91 40.02 -31.47
C ALA A 53 3.52 41.04 -30.49
N ASN A 54 2.82 42.13 -30.20
CA ASN A 54 3.23 43.09 -29.16
C ASN A 54 2.96 42.53 -27.73
N ARG A 55 3.06 41.21 -27.59
CA ARG A 55 2.93 40.49 -26.34
C ARG A 55 4.08 39.49 -26.24
N PRO A 56 4.64 39.28 -25.05
CA PRO A 56 5.61 38.21 -24.83
C PRO A 56 5.02 36.87 -25.26
N GLU A 57 5.84 36.05 -25.89
CA GLU A 57 5.47 34.71 -26.31
C GLU A 57 5.06 33.85 -25.11
N THR A 58 4.22 32.85 -25.37
CA THR A 58 3.84 31.89 -24.33
C THR A 58 4.96 30.86 -24.22
N ASN A 59 5.57 30.74 -23.04
CA ASN A 59 6.62 29.76 -22.84
C ASN A 59 6.03 28.35 -22.87
N SER A 60 6.49 27.55 -23.82
CA SER A 60 6.27 26.11 -23.83
C SER A 60 7.45 25.40 -23.14
N PRO A 61 7.20 24.41 -22.27
CA PRO A 61 8.26 23.65 -21.64
C PRO A 61 9.07 22.87 -22.68
N GLN A 62 10.40 22.97 -22.60
CA GLN A 62 11.35 22.19 -23.38
C GLN A 62 12.15 21.26 -22.46
N ILE A 63 12.73 20.20 -23.03
CA ILE A 63 13.60 19.29 -22.27
C ILE A 63 14.85 20.07 -21.85
N GLY A 64 15.17 20.03 -20.56
CA GLY A 64 16.29 20.76 -19.96
C GLY A 64 15.92 22.09 -19.32
N ASP A 65 14.69 22.58 -19.51
CA ASP A 65 14.25 23.82 -18.86
C ASP A 65 14.09 23.64 -17.34
N ASP A 66 14.52 24.66 -16.59
CA ASP A 66 14.28 24.77 -15.16
C ASP A 66 12.95 25.48 -14.90
N VAL A 67 12.13 24.87 -14.06
CA VAL A 67 10.75 25.28 -13.81
C VAL A 67 10.45 25.39 -12.32
N ILE A 68 9.66 26.40 -11.97
CA ILE A 68 9.06 26.54 -10.66
C ILE A 68 7.70 25.86 -10.70
N ALA A 69 7.48 24.94 -9.75
CA ALA A 69 6.26 24.17 -9.65
C ALA A 69 5.73 24.09 -8.21
N GLU A 70 4.42 23.93 -8.07
CA GLU A 70 3.76 23.66 -6.80
C GLU A 70 3.39 22.18 -6.69
N VAL A 71 3.75 21.54 -5.59
CA VAL A 71 3.36 20.15 -5.34
C VAL A 71 1.85 20.06 -5.10
N THR A 72 1.11 19.48 -6.05
CA THR A 72 -0.35 19.39 -5.96
C THR A 72 -0.79 18.08 -5.30
N LYS A 73 -0.26 16.95 -5.76
CA LYS A 73 -0.69 15.62 -5.29
C LYS A 73 0.50 14.69 -5.13
N LEU A 74 0.51 13.95 -4.03
CA LEU A 74 1.57 13.00 -3.71
C LEU A 74 0.99 11.57 -3.75
N MET A 75 1.49 10.77 -4.68
CA MET A 75 1.20 9.34 -4.77
C MET A 75 2.35 8.53 -4.14
N PRO A 76 2.20 7.21 -3.91
CA PRO A 76 3.23 6.41 -3.27
C PRO A 76 4.60 6.39 -3.98
N LYS A 77 4.61 6.55 -5.31
CA LYS A 77 5.84 6.50 -6.13
C LYS A 77 6.11 7.75 -6.97
N VAL A 78 5.12 8.64 -7.07
CA VAL A 78 5.16 9.79 -7.99
C VAL A 78 4.58 11.00 -7.27
N ALA A 79 5.22 12.14 -7.40
CA ALA A 79 4.69 13.44 -7.04
C ALA A 79 4.18 14.14 -8.32
N MET A 80 2.92 14.55 -8.31
CA MET A 80 2.32 15.34 -9.37
C MET A 80 2.43 16.82 -8.97
N VAL A 81 3.15 17.57 -9.80
CA VAL A 81 3.47 18.98 -9.54
C VAL A 81 2.84 19.83 -10.63
N ARG A 82 2.33 21.00 -10.25
CA ARG A 82 1.75 21.97 -11.16
C ARG A 82 2.82 22.98 -11.53
N LEU A 83 3.15 23.08 -12.82
CA LEU A 83 4.09 24.08 -13.32
C LEU A 83 3.47 25.47 -13.18
N LEU A 84 4.20 26.38 -12.55
CA LEU A 84 3.80 27.77 -12.36
C LEU A 84 4.57 28.70 -13.29
N HIS A 85 5.88 28.49 -13.41
CA HIS A 85 6.76 29.36 -14.19
C HIS A 85 7.92 28.57 -14.78
N ILE A 86 8.38 28.98 -15.96
CA ILE A 86 9.60 28.47 -16.59
C ILE A 86 10.64 29.58 -16.49
N GLU A 87 11.79 29.29 -15.88
CA GLU A 87 12.87 30.25 -15.70
C GLU A 87 13.57 30.49 -17.06
N LYS A 88 13.02 31.41 -17.85
CA LYS A 88 13.58 31.87 -19.14
C LYS A 88 13.59 33.39 -19.17
N ASP A 89 14.69 33.96 -19.67
CA ASP A 89 14.89 35.41 -19.75
C ASP A 89 13.87 36.13 -20.66
N ALA A 90 13.19 35.40 -21.56
CA ALA A 90 12.45 35.97 -22.70
C ALA A 90 10.91 35.88 -22.65
N GLY A 91 10.27 35.42 -21.56
CA GLY A 91 8.81 35.24 -21.56
C GLY A 91 8.14 35.45 -20.21
N HIS A 92 7.29 36.48 -20.10
CA HIS A 92 6.65 36.91 -18.86
C HIS A 92 5.22 36.36 -18.70
N ARG A 93 4.78 35.45 -19.57
CA ARG A 93 3.38 34.97 -19.67
C ARG A 93 3.26 33.48 -19.30
N ASP A 94 2.16 33.16 -18.63
CA ASP A 94 1.84 31.86 -18.05
C ASP A 94 1.86 30.68 -19.05
N LEU A 95 2.25 29.49 -18.56
CA LEU A 95 2.33 28.24 -19.33
C LEU A 95 1.02 27.91 -20.06
N ALA A 96 1.14 27.30 -21.25
CA ALA A 96 0.00 26.74 -21.98
C ALA A 96 -0.74 25.66 -21.15
N ALA A 97 -2.08 25.71 -21.16
CA ALA A 97 -2.95 24.89 -20.31
C ALA A 97 -2.77 23.37 -20.45
N LEU A 98 -2.27 22.91 -21.60
CA LEU A 98 -2.00 21.49 -21.88
C LEU A 98 -0.82 20.92 -21.06
N ASN A 99 0.13 21.77 -20.65
CA ASN A 99 1.38 21.35 -20.01
C ASN A 99 1.49 21.82 -18.55
N LEU A 100 0.36 21.91 -17.84
CA LEU A 100 0.33 22.45 -16.48
C LEU A 100 0.84 21.48 -15.41
N PHE A 101 1.00 20.19 -15.71
CA PHE A 101 1.38 19.19 -14.71
C PHE A 101 2.57 18.37 -15.17
N ALA A 102 3.49 18.13 -14.24
CA ALA A 102 4.62 17.23 -14.41
C ALA A 102 4.65 16.17 -13.30
N ASP A 103 5.15 15.00 -13.66
CA ASP A 103 5.34 13.88 -12.74
C ASP A 103 6.82 13.77 -12.33
N ILE A 104 7.08 13.68 -11.02
CA ILE A 104 8.41 13.45 -10.44
C ILE A 104 8.41 12.10 -9.73
N PHE A 105 9.31 11.21 -10.12
CA PHE A 105 9.45 9.89 -9.50
C PHE A 105 10.29 9.97 -8.23
N VAL A 106 10.05 9.08 -7.25
CA VAL A 106 10.81 9.07 -5.97
C VAL A 106 12.32 9.04 -6.16
N THR A 107 12.78 8.31 -7.18
CA THR A 107 14.20 8.17 -7.51
C THR A 107 14.82 9.48 -8.02
N GLU A 108 14.01 10.38 -8.55
CA GLU A 108 14.42 11.65 -9.15
C GLU A 108 14.28 12.83 -8.19
N ILE A 109 13.97 12.57 -6.91
CA ILE A 109 13.78 13.64 -5.91
C ILE A 109 15.11 14.05 -5.29
N VAL A 110 15.79 13.11 -4.62
CA VAL A 110 17.08 13.34 -3.93
C VAL A 110 17.98 12.10 -4.10
N ASP A 111 19.28 12.29 -3.97
CA ASP A 111 20.28 11.22 -3.82
C ASP A 111 20.22 10.50 -2.46
N ARG A 112 19.03 10.17 -1.98
CA ARG A 112 18.83 9.42 -0.74
C ARG A 112 17.67 8.44 -0.90
N PHE A 113 17.77 7.26 -0.29
CA PHE A 113 16.71 6.26 -0.40
C PHE A 113 15.44 6.75 0.31
N LEU A 114 14.41 7.09 -0.44
CA LEU A 114 13.12 7.55 0.07
C LEU A 114 12.06 6.48 -0.19
N PRO A 115 11.28 6.04 0.83
CA PRO A 115 10.17 5.13 0.62
C PRO A 115 9.00 5.76 -0.15
N SER A 116 8.81 7.07 0.00
CA SER A 116 7.79 7.83 -0.72
C SER A 116 8.23 9.26 -1.03
N PRO A 117 7.64 9.90 -2.08
CA PRO A 117 7.82 11.33 -2.32
C PRO A 117 7.37 12.21 -1.15
N GLY A 118 6.36 11.74 -0.41
CA GLY A 118 5.82 12.45 0.74
C GLY A 118 6.83 12.66 1.86
N ASP A 119 7.89 11.86 1.94
CA ASP A 119 8.90 12.03 2.98
C ASP A 119 9.88 13.18 2.67
N ALA A 120 9.94 13.63 1.41
CA ALA A 120 10.83 14.71 0.95
C ALA A 120 10.10 15.99 0.56
N MET A 121 8.82 15.92 0.19
CA MET A 121 7.98 17.05 -0.21
C MET A 121 6.54 16.86 0.25
N ARG A 122 5.80 17.95 0.43
CA ARG A 122 4.39 17.99 0.86
C ARG A 122 3.59 18.83 -0.12
N THR A 123 2.28 18.62 -0.11
CA THR A 123 1.36 19.43 -0.90
C THR A 123 1.49 20.90 -0.54
N ARG A 124 1.50 21.77 -1.56
CA ARG A 124 1.72 23.23 -1.50
C ARG A 124 3.17 23.67 -1.28
N ASP A 125 4.12 22.75 -1.22
CA ASP A 125 5.53 23.14 -1.28
C ASP A 125 5.84 23.67 -2.69
N LEU A 126 6.63 24.74 -2.75
CA LEU A 126 7.17 25.28 -4.00
C LEU A 126 8.52 24.65 -4.27
N ILE A 127 8.69 24.13 -5.48
CA ILE A 127 9.89 23.41 -5.90
C ILE A 127 10.45 24.01 -7.19
N ARG A 128 11.77 23.94 -7.34
CA ARG A 128 12.48 24.11 -8.61
C ARG A 128 12.86 22.74 -9.13
N ALA A 129 12.43 22.41 -10.34
CA ALA A 129 12.68 21.12 -10.98
C ALA A 129 13.11 21.31 -12.43
N ARG A 130 13.87 20.36 -12.98
CA ARG A 130 14.28 20.36 -14.38
C ARG A 130 13.43 19.41 -15.19
N ILE A 131 12.96 19.82 -16.36
CA ILE A 131 12.17 18.97 -17.25
C ILE A 131 13.08 17.94 -17.95
N THR A 132 12.72 16.67 -17.84
CA THR A 132 13.49 15.56 -18.42
C THR A 132 12.80 14.94 -19.63
N GLN A 133 11.46 14.97 -19.67
CA GLN A 133 10.66 14.37 -20.73
C GLN A 133 9.35 15.16 -20.87
N ILE A 134 8.81 15.28 -22.10
CA ILE A 134 7.55 15.98 -22.38
C ILE A 134 6.44 15.00 -22.79
N GLU A 135 6.74 14.08 -23.71
CA GLU A 135 5.75 13.11 -24.22
C GLU A 135 6.03 11.69 -23.70
N PRO A 136 5.01 10.90 -23.31
CA PRO A 136 3.57 11.19 -23.37
C PRO A 136 3.04 12.10 -22.25
N ASN A 137 3.75 12.18 -21.13
CA ASN A 137 3.46 13.10 -20.02
C ASN A 137 4.75 13.83 -19.64
N VAL A 138 4.61 15.09 -19.20
CA VAL A 138 5.75 15.88 -18.72
C VAL A 138 6.32 15.23 -17.47
N LYS A 139 7.63 14.99 -17.45
CA LYS A 139 8.36 14.53 -16.28
C LYS A 139 9.42 15.53 -15.91
N ALA A 140 9.61 15.68 -14.61
CA ALA A 140 10.64 16.54 -14.06
C ALA A 140 11.49 15.78 -13.03
N SER A 141 12.69 16.30 -12.78
CA SER A 141 13.63 15.79 -11.79
C SER A 141 14.10 16.96 -10.92
N THR A 142 14.23 16.72 -9.61
CA THR A 142 14.88 17.66 -8.68
C THR A 142 16.30 17.21 -8.33
N ARG A 143 16.81 16.19 -9.01
CA ARG A 143 18.16 15.65 -8.85
C ARG A 143 19.14 16.30 -9.82
N GLY A 144 20.42 16.35 -9.42
CA GLY A 144 21.54 16.58 -10.32
C GLY A 144 22.09 18.00 -10.32
N SER A 145 21.39 18.99 -9.75
CA SER A 145 21.94 20.34 -9.56
C SER A 145 21.53 20.86 -8.18
N PRO A 146 22.43 21.59 -7.49
CA PRO A 146 22.21 22.05 -6.12
C PRO A 146 21.10 23.10 -6.00
N GLU A 147 20.73 23.69 -7.14
CA GLU A 147 19.65 24.67 -7.27
C GLU A 147 18.27 24.02 -7.36
N LEU A 148 18.20 22.72 -7.64
CA LEU A 148 16.94 21.98 -7.76
C LEU A 148 16.51 21.42 -6.41
N GLY A 149 15.21 21.41 -6.16
CA GLY A 149 14.63 20.99 -4.88
C GLY A 149 13.52 21.92 -4.41
N VAL A 150 13.19 21.83 -3.13
CA VAL A 150 12.20 22.65 -2.46
C VAL A 150 12.78 24.04 -2.20
N LEU A 151 12.07 25.08 -2.66
CA LEU A 151 12.40 26.49 -2.47
C LEU A 151 11.68 27.09 -1.25
N SER A 152 10.43 26.68 -1.04
CA SER A 152 9.64 27.13 0.10
C SER A 152 8.74 26.01 0.58
N ALA A 153 8.72 25.82 1.89
CA ALA A 153 7.89 24.84 2.56
C ALA A 153 7.21 25.46 3.76
N ILE A 154 5.92 25.14 3.91
CA ILE A 154 5.11 25.58 5.03
C ILE A 154 5.03 24.49 6.10
N CYS A 155 4.98 24.91 7.36
CA CYS A 155 4.72 24.01 8.46
C CYS A 155 3.29 23.47 8.36
N PRO A 156 3.08 22.14 8.35
CA PRO A 156 1.75 21.56 8.31
C PRO A 156 0.89 21.90 9.54
N ALA A 157 1.52 22.14 10.68
CA ALA A 157 0.81 22.35 11.95
C ALA A 157 0.32 23.79 12.14
N CYS A 158 1.13 24.78 11.78
CA CYS A 158 0.84 26.19 12.06
C CYS A 158 0.81 27.09 10.82
N GLY A 159 1.19 26.57 9.65
CA GLY A 159 1.18 27.30 8.38
C GLY A 159 2.28 28.35 8.21
N VAL A 160 3.24 28.43 9.14
CA VAL A 160 4.40 29.34 9.05
C VAL A 160 5.48 28.72 8.18
N ASP A 161 6.25 29.54 7.47
CA ASP A 161 7.39 29.10 6.68
C ASP A 161 8.44 28.40 7.56
N LEU A 162 8.95 27.28 7.06
CA LEU A 162 9.99 26.51 7.73
C LEU A 162 11.36 27.14 7.51
N VAL A 163 12.24 26.97 8.50
CA VAL A 163 13.63 27.44 8.45
C VAL A 163 14.55 26.22 8.38
N THR A 164 15.75 26.40 7.83
CA THR A 164 16.77 25.35 7.80
C THR A 164 17.37 25.18 9.19
N SER A 165 17.51 23.93 9.62
CA SER A 165 18.04 23.62 10.94
C SER A 165 18.74 22.27 10.93
N ALA A 166 19.91 22.21 11.56
CA ALA A 166 20.69 20.99 11.75
C ALA A 166 20.54 20.41 13.18
N ALA A 167 19.50 20.83 13.91
CA ALA A 167 19.36 20.54 15.34
C ALA A 167 19.17 19.05 15.67
N LYS A 168 18.62 18.25 14.73
CA LYS A 168 18.48 16.79 14.88
C LYS A 168 19.05 16.08 13.67
N ASP A 169 19.67 14.94 13.91
CA ASP A 169 20.17 14.09 12.83
C ASP A 169 19.05 13.69 11.87
N ASP A 170 19.36 13.77 10.57
CA ASP A 170 18.49 13.50 9.42
C ASP A 170 17.31 14.46 9.17
N PHE A 171 17.05 15.41 10.06
CA PHE A 171 16.04 16.44 9.85
C PHE A 171 16.71 17.76 9.52
N ASN A 172 16.28 18.39 8.44
CA ASN A 172 16.91 19.59 7.90
C ASN A 172 16.06 20.85 8.00
N VAL A 173 14.80 20.72 8.41
CA VAL A 173 13.90 21.87 8.61
C VAL A 173 13.24 21.83 9.97
N ASP A 174 13.09 23.02 10.55
CA ASP A 174 12.33 23.26 11.77
C ASP A 174 11.32 24.40 11.59
N CYS A 175 10.31 24.41 12.46
CA CYS A 175 9.37 25.51 12.53
C CYS A 175 9.77 26.47 13.65
N PRO A 176 9.88 27.79 13.39
CA PRO A 176 10.19 28.75 14.44
C PRO A 176 9.05 28.94 15.46
N ARG A 177 7.82 28.53 15.12
CA ARG A 177 6.62 28.75 15.94
C ARG A 177 6.16 27.52 16.72
N CYS A 178 6.41 26.31 16.24
CA CYS A 178 5.97 25.07 16.88
C CYS A 178 7.10 24.04 16.90
N ASP A 179 6.89 22.91 17.57
CA ASP A 179 7.87 21.83 17.72
C ASP A 179 8.00 20.93 16.47
N TYR A 180 7.48 21.38 15.32
CA TYR A 180 7.56 20.63 14.08
C TYR A 180 9.00 20.59 13.56
N ILE A 181 9.48 19.38 13.32
CA ILE A 181 10.78 19.08 12.73
C ILE A 181 10.55 18.07 11.61
N GLY A 182 11.17 18.28 10.45
CA GLY A 182 10.93 17.47 9.27
C GLY A 182 12.15 17.35 8.36
N TYR A 183 12.02 16.50 7.35
CA TYR A 183 12.98 16.40 6.26
C TYR A 183 12.33 16.92 4.98
N ARG A 184 13.09 17.70 4.20
CA ARG A 184 12.71 18.22 2.89
C ARG A 184 13.84 18.04 1.90
N ALA A 185 13.55 17.87 0.62
CA ALA A 185 14.57 17.91 -0.43
C ALA A 185 14.98 19.37 -0.68
N LEU A 186 15.88 19.95 0.11
CA LEU A 186 16.18 21.40 0.04
C LEU A 186 16.93 21.77 -1.24
N SER A 187 16.60 22.93 -1.81
CA SER A 187 17.40 23.64 -2.80
C SER A 187 18.24 24.73 -2.13
N ASN A 188 19.35 25.15 -2.75
CA ASN A 188 20.12 26.33 -2.32
C ASN A 188 19.32 27.64 -2.36
N GLY A 189 18.18 27.68 -3.04
CA GLY A 189 17.24 28.81 -2.99
C GLY A 189 16.29 28.79 -1.79
N PHE A 190 16.40 27.84 -0.86
CA PHE A 190 15.42 27.69 0.22
C PHE A 190 15.33 28.93 1.10
N GLY A 191 14.12 29.48 1.25
CA GLY A 191 13.86 30.71 2.02
C GLY A 191 14.21 32.02 1.30
N HIS A 192 14.94 31.95 0.18
CA HIS A 192 15.37 33.12 -0.62
C HIS A 192 14.62 33.21 -1.97
N GLY A 193 13.73 32.25 -2.23
CA GLY A 193 12.87 32.22 -3.42
C GLY A 193 13.68 31.86 -4.66
N HIS A 194 13.73 32.77 -5.64
CA HIS A 194 14.49 32.55 -6.88
C HIS A 194 15.99 32.83 -6.72
N ILE A 195 16.39 33.56 -5.68
CA ILE A 195 17.79 33.92 -5.45
C ILE A 195 18.51 32.73 -4.80
N LEU A 196 19.67 32.36 -5.35
CA LEU A 196 20.53 31.33 -4.78
C LEU A 196 21.17 31.89 -3.50
N GLY A 197 20.90 31.23 -2.37
CA GLY A 197 21.47 31.55 -1.07
C GLY A 197 22.69 30.69 -0.75
N ASP A 198 22.94 30.50 0.54
CA ASP A 198 24.02 29.66 1.06
C ASP A 198 23.85 28.18 0.68
N ASP A 199 24.97 27.44 0.64
CA ASP A 199 24.97 26.03 0.28
C ASP A 199 24.35 25.13 1.36
N VAL A 200 23.06 24.85 1.23
CA VAL A 200 22.28 23.99 2.14
C VAL A 200 22.24 22.53 1.69
N GLN A 201 22.88 22.18 0.57
CA GLN A 201 22.91 20.79 0.07
C GLN A 201 23.56 19.81 1.06
N SER A 202 24.51 20.27 1.86
CA SER A 202 25.12 19.46 2.92
C SER A 202 24.09 18.92 3.93
N LEU A 203 22.99 19.64 4.17
CA LEU A 203 21.91 19.25 5.06
C LEU A 203 21.03 18.13 4.47
N ASN A 204 21.04 17.93 3.15
CA ASN A 204 20.27 16.88 2.51
C ASN A 204 20.87 15.48 2.75
N ARG A 205 22.15 15.39 3.17
CA ARG A 205 22.90 14.15 3.46
C ARG A 205 22.72 13.09 2.36
N GLY A 206 23.02 13.49 1.11
CA GLY A 206 22.95 12.59 -0.04
C GLY A 206 23.87 11.37 0.12
N GLY A 207 23.36 10.19 -0.19
CA GLY A 207 24.06 8.91 -0.14
C GLY A 207 24.03 8.20 1.22
N GLU A 208 23.65 8.89 2.29
CA GLU A 208 23.63 8.33 3.64
C GLU A 208 22.36 7.56 3.97
N ARG A 209 22.50 6.47 4.73
CA ARG A 209 21.37 5.71 5.25
C ARG A 209 20.69 6.48 6.37
N TRP A 210 19.38 6.32 6.50
CA TRP A 210 18.60 6.92 7.59
C TRP A 210 18.98 6.33 8.95
N SER A 211 19.00 7.17 9.97
CA SER A 211 19.10 6.75 11.36
C SER A 211 17.87 5.92 11.78
N ALA A 212 18.02 5.11 12.82
CA ALA A 212 16.95 4.26 13.31
C ALA A 212 15.72 5.03 13.79
N ASP A 213 15.89 6.28 14.24
CA ASP A 213 14.79 7.14 14.67
C ASP A 213 14.10 7.82 13.48
N ALA A 214 14.84 8.22 12.45
CA ALA A 214 14.27 8.73 11.22
C ALA A 214 13.53 7.64 10.42
N GLU A 215 14.06 6.40 10.37
CA GLU A 215 13.40 5.27 9.69
C GLU A 215 12.00 4.97 10.23
N LYS A 216 11.76 5.19 11.53
CA LYS A 216 10.42 5.03 12.14
C LYS A 216 9.41 6.06 11.62
N ASN A 217 9.89 7.23 11.19
CA ASN A 217 9.07 8.35 10.76
C ASN A 217 8.75 8.32 9.26
N LEU A 218 9.51 7.56 8.45
CA LEU A 218 9.32 7.47 7.01
C LEU A 218 8.03 6.71 6.62
N GLY A 219 7.31 7.27 5.67
CA GLY A 219 6.06 6.73 5.14
C GLY A 219 6.28 5.66 4.08
N HIS A 220 6.31 4.38 4.47
CA HIS A 220 6.33 3.26 3.50
C HIS A 220 5.08 3.13 2.59
N GLU A 221 4.07 3.99 2.70
CA GLU A 221 2.81 3.90 1.94
C GLU A 221 2.41 5.19 1.19
N GLY A 222 3.36 6.07 0.83
CA GLY A 222 3.02 7.32 0.15
C GLY A 222 2.61 8.45 1.10
N ALA A 223 2.06 9.54 0.53
CA ALA A 223 1.33 10.51 1.33
C ALA A 223 0.19 9.79 2.03
N ARG A 224 0.04 9.96 3.35
CA ARG A 224 -1.03 9.36 4.13
C ARG A 224 -2.36 9.92 3.60
N PRO A 225 -3.12 9.23 2.72
CA PRO A 225 -4.20 9.86 1.95
C PRO A 225 -5.44 10.19 2.81
N TYR A 226 -5.41 9.82 4.09
CA TYR A 226 -6.49 9.94 5.06
C TYR A 226 -6.23 10.98 6.16
N LEU A 227 -5.13 11.74 6.09
CA LEU A 227 -4.90 12.88 6.98
C LEU A 227 -5.03 14.16 6.16
N SER A 228 -6.05 14.97 6.47
CA SER A 228 -6.10 16.35 6.00
C SER A 228 -4.83 17.11 6.42
N PRO A 229 -4.48 18.24 5.77
CA PRO A 229 -3.39 19.11 6.22
C PRO A 229 -3.52 19.48 7.71
N MET A 230 -4.75 19.61 8.21
CA MET A 230 -5.08 19.83 9.62
C MET A 230 -4.95 18.60 10.52
N ALA A 231 -4.90 17.39 9.98
CA ALA A 231 -4.76 16.16 10.76
C ALA A 231 -3.27 15.74 10.95
N ASP A 232 -2.34 16.47 10.32
CA ASP A 232 -0.92 16.50 10.70
C ASP A 232 -0.72 17.20 12.07
N HIS A 233 -1.68 18.05 12.48
CA HIS A 233 -1.69 18.83 13.72
C HIS A 233 -1.87 18.00 15.03
N ARG A 234 -1.94 16.66 14.99
CA ARG A 234 -2.05 15.84 16.22
C ARG A 234 -1.02 14.71 16.31
N ARG A 235 0.20 14.89 15.82
CA ARG A 235 1.23 13.83 15.91
C ARG A 235 2.65 14.36 16.18
N GLY A 236 2.79 15.34 17.07
CA GLY A 236 4.01 15.43 17.87
C GLY A 236 4.09 14.21 18.80
N LEU A 237 5.10 13.36 18.61
CA LEU A 237 5.70 12.34 19.51
C LEU A 237 4.82 11.37 20.34
N THR A 238 3.49 11.50 20.42
CA THR A 238 2.65 10.81 21.42
C THR A 238 1.27 10.42 20.89
N HIS A 239 1.19 9.62 19.82
CA HIS A 239 0.03 8.73 19.71
C HIS A 239 0.28 7.54 18.77
N ASP A 240 0.08 6.34 19.31
CA ASP A 240 0.01 5.10 18.55
C ASP A 240 -1.02 5.23 17.41
N ALA A 241 -0.67 4.68 16.24
CA ALA A 241 -1.58 4.63 15.11
C ALA A 241 -2.88 3.89 15.50
N PRO A 242 -4.07 4.44 15.17
CA PRO A 242 -5.32 3.76 15.49
C PRO A 242 -5.34 2.38 14.83
N ALA A 243 -5.76 1.37 15.58
CA ALA A 243 -5.67 -0.04 15.18
C ALA A 243 -6.35 -0.33 13.83
N ALA A 244 -7.37 0.45 13.46
CA ALA A 244 -8.03 0.36 12.16
C ALA A 244 -7.09 0.74 10.99
N ALA A 245 -6.31 1.82 11.13
CA ALA A 245 -5.35 2.25 10.12
C ALA A 245 -4.17 1.28 10.02
N MET A 246 -3.69 0.73 11.15
CA MET A 246 -2.66 -0.31 11.14
C MET A 246 -3.12 -1.60 10.46
N ARG A 247 -4.40 -1.99 10.62
CA ARG A 247 -4.97 -3.16 9.94
C ARG A 247 -5.08 -2.95 8.43
N MET A 248 -5.43 -1.75 7.97
CA MET A 248 -5.45 -1.42 6.54
C MET A 248 -4.04 -1.40 5.94
N ARG A 249 -3.07 -0.81 6.67
CA ARG A 249 -1.65 -0.79 6.30
C ARG A 249 -1.05 -2.20 6.13
N ALA A 250 -1.44 -3.13 7.00
CA ALA A 250 -1.03 -4.53 6.92
C ALA A 250 -1.68 -5.32 5.77
N ALA A 251 -2.85 -4.88 5.29
CA ALA A 251 -3.56 -5.53 4.20
C ALA A 251 -3.05 -5.10 2.81
N ILE A 252 -2.60 -3.85 2.67
CA ILE A 252 -2.20 -3.26 1.38
C ILE A 252 -0.75 -3.60 1.01
N THR A 253 0.17 -3.63 1.97
CA THR A 253 1.61 -3.77 1.68
C THR A 253 2.07 -5.19 1.36
N GLY A 254 1.26 -6.22 1.59
CA GLY A 254 1.63 -7.63 1.33
C GLY A 254 2.85 -8.15 2.12
N LYS A 255 3.63 -7.27 2.76
CA LYS A 255 4.67 -7.54 3.74
C LYS A 255 4.01 -7.81 5.09
N GLY A 256 3.28 -8.92 5.16
CA GLY A 256 2.94 -9.60 6.41
C GLY A 256 4.19 -10.21 7.06
N GLY A 257 5.21 -9.38 7.30
CA GLY A 257 6.32 -9.65 8.18
C GLY A 257 5.81 -9.49 9.60
N ARG A 258 5.71 -10.62 10.30
CA ARG A 258 5.35 -10.78 11.71
C ARG A 258 5.92 -9.66 12.60
N GLY A 259 5.12 -8.62 12.86
CA GLY A 259 5.49 -7.45 13.66
C GLY A 259 4.42 -7.10 14.70
N ARG A 260 4.43 -7.90 15.78
CA ARG A 260 4.06 -7.60 17.17
C ARG A 260 3.32 -6.26 17.44
N GLY A 261 2.01 -6.31 17.56
CA GLY A 261 1.19 -5.16 17.99
C GLY A 261 -0.30 -5.48 18.16
N GLY A 262 -0.64 -6.73 18.47
CA GLY A 262 -1.93 -7.08 19.05
C GLY A 262 -1.63 -7.47 20.49
N GLY A 263 -2.35 -6.88 21.45
CA GLY A 263 -2.21 -7.16 22.88
C GLY A 263 -1.91 -8.64 23.09
N GLY A 264 -0.65 -8.92 23.42
CA GLY A 264 -0.19 -10.26 23.62
C GLY A 264 -0.91 -10.75 24.85
N LYS A 265 -1.91 -11.61 24.69
CA LYS A 265 -2.11 -12.65 25.68
C LYS A 265 -0.72 -13.24 25.89
N ASP A 266 -0.15 -13.07 27.08
CA ASP A 266 1.12 -13.67 27.43
C ASP A 266 1.11 -15.08 26.86
N ARG A 267 2.05 -15.36 25.96
CA ARG A 267 2.14 -16.68 25.36
C ARG A 267 2.58 -17.59 26.49
N VAL A 268 1.60 -18.18 27.17
CA VAL A 268 1.81 -19.10 28.28
C VAL A 268 2.75 -20.18 27.77
N GLN A 269 3.92 -20.18 28.37
CA GLN A 269 4.98 -21.12 28.04
C GLN A 269 4.64 -22.45 28.69
N HIS A 270 4.39 -23.48 27.87
CA HIS A 270 4.07 -24.80 28.36
C HIS A 270 5.36 -25.63 28.46
N LYS A 271 5.67 -26.11 29.67
CA LYS A 271 6.76 -27.07 29.90
C LYS A 271 6.38 -28.41 29.29
N CYS A 272 7.24 -28.97 28.44
CA CYS A 272 7.02 -30.26 27.77
C CYS A 272 8.34 -30.94 27.41
N LYS A 273 8.32 -32.26 27.23
CA LYS A 273 9.48 -33.03 26.77
C LYS A 273 9.56 -33.07 25.25
N CYS A 274 10.76 -32.92 24.71
CA CYS A 274 11.02 -33.10 23.29
C CYS A 274 10.76 -34.56 22.88
N THR A 275 9.96 -34.78 21.83
CA THR A 275 9.61 -36.12 21.31
C THR A 275 10.78 -36.83 20.63
N LEU A 276 11.86 -36.11 20.30
CA LEU A 276 13.03 -36.67 19.61
C LEU A 276 14.23 -36.92 20.53
N CYS A 277 14.45 -36.10 21.55
CA CYS A 277 15.61 -36.23 22.46
C CYS A 277 15.25 -36.36 23.94
N GLY A 278 13.97 -36.28 24.32
CA GLY A 278 13.52 -36.40 25.71
C GLY A 278 13.83 -35.21 26.62
N VAL A 279 14.58 -34.22 26.14
CA VAL A 279 14.98 -33.03 26.93
C VAL A 279 13.75 -32.17 27.27
N ASP A 280 13.74 -31.63 28.49
CA ASP A 280 12.72 -30.68 28.94
C ASP A 280 12.85 -29.36 28.16
N THR A 281 11.75 -28.96 27.53
CA THR A 281 11.67 -27.81 26.63
C THR A 281 10.42 -27.00 26.91
N THR A 282 10.44 -25.76 26.44
CA THR A 282 9.32 -24.86 26.65
C THR A 282 8.78 -24.38 25.30
N VAL A 283 7.49 -24.60 25.06
CA VAL A 283 6.85 -24.29 23.78
C VAL A 283 5.75 -23.25 23.94
N PRO A 284 5.54 -22.38 22.92
CA PRO A 284 4.52 -21.34 22.94
C PRO A 284 3.11 -21.83 22.55
N PHE A 285 2.94 -23.14 22.36
CA PHE A 285 1.66 -23.77 21.98
C PHE A 285 1.32 -24.87 22.97
N LYS A 286 0.04 -25.05 23.29
CA LYS A 286 -0.41 -26.16 24.17
C LYS A 286 -0.04 -27.49 23.50
N PRO A 287 0.73 -28.38 24.16
CA PRO A 287 1.05 -29.70 23.64
C PRO A 287 -0.23 -30.46 23.25
N THR A 288 -0.45 -30.64 21.94
CA THR A 288 -1.54 -31.50 21.45
C THR A 288 -1.01 -32.92 21.30
N PRO A 289 -1.64 -33.92 21.92
CA PRO A 289 -1.23 -35.31 21.77
C PRO A 289 -1.29 -35.74 20.30
N GLY A 290 -0.31 -36.53 19.87
CA GLY A 290 -0.20 -37.02 18.49
C GLY A 290 0.48 -36.08 17.47
N LYS A 291 0.98 -34.90 17.89
CA LYS A 291 1.88 -34.06 17.05
C LYS A 291 3.30 -34.05 17.61
N PRO A 292 4.34 -34.07 16.76
CA PRO A 292 5.73 -34.01 17.21
C PRO A 292 6.04 -32.66 17.87
N ILE A 293 6.69 -32.70 19.03
CA ILE A 293 7.11 -31.52 19.79
C ILE A 293 8.63 -31.58 19.91
N ARG A 294 9.34 -30.69 19.22
CA ARG A 294 10.79 -30.75 19.12
C ARG A 294 11.44 -29.51 19.72
N CYS A 295 12.60 -29.69 20.37
CA CYS A 295 13.48 -28.59 20.76
C CYS A 295 14.04 -27.86 19.52
N ARG A 296 14.64 -26.69 19.72
CA ARG A 296 15.22 -25.88 18.63
C ARG A 296 16.26 -26.67 17.81
N ASP A 297 17.09 -27.45 18.50
CA ASP A 297 18.19 -28.20 17.86
C ASP A 297 17.68 -29.42 17.10
N CYS A 298 16.73 -30.16 17.67
CA CYS A 298 16.06 -31.27 17.01
C CYS A 298 15.20 -30.81 15.82
N MET A 299 14.61 -29.62 15.90
CA MET A 299 13.89 -29.02 14.78
C MET A 299 14.85 -28.66 13.63
N GLY A 300 16.04 -28.15 13.94
CA GLY A 300 17.10 -27.90 12.95
C GLY A 300 17.56 -29.19 12.27
N LYS A 301 17.90 -30.22 13.06
CA LYS A 301 18.36 -31.53 12.54
C LYS A 301 17.38 -32.17 11.55
N VAL A 302 16.07 -32.05 11.79
CA VAL A 302 15.06 -32.62 10.88
C VAL A 302 14.85 -31.76 9.63
N LYS A 303 14.92 -30.42 9.75
CA LYS A 303 14.83 -29.53 8.58
C LYS A 303 16.02 -29.68 7.64
N ASP A 304 17.20 -29.89 8.21
CA ASP A 304 18.45 -30.06 7.45
C ASP A 304 18.63 -31.48 6.90
N GLY A 305 17.66 -32.38 7.12
CA GLY A 305 17.71 -33.77 6.63
C GLY A 305 18.74 -34.67 7.33
N LYS A 306 19.34 -34.22 8.44
CA LYS A 306 20.40 -34.93 9.18
C LYS A 306 19.87 -35.89 10.26
N ALA A 307 18.56 -36.04 10.39
CA ALA A 307 17.94 -36.97 11.35
C ALA A 307 18.00 -38.41 10.82
N THR A 308 18.45 -39.36 11.65
CA THR A 308 18.54 -40.77 11.26
C THR A 308 17.13 -41.39 11.18
N LYS A 309 16.97 -42.39 10.30
CA LYS A 309 15.69 -43.08 10.10
C LYS A 309 15.18 -43.73 11.40
N GLU A 310 16.08 -44.21 12.24
CA GLU A 310 15.78 -44.85 13.54
C GLU A 310 15.20 -43.86 14.55
N GLN A 311 15.73 -42.64 14.63
CA GLN A 311 15.21 -41.59 15.53
C GLN A 311 13.79 -41.13 15.13
N LEU A 312 13.51 -41.07 13.83
CA LEU A 312 12.17 -40.74 13.32
C LEU A 312 11.18 -41.91 13.49
N ALA A 313 11.64 -43.16 13.48
CA ALA A 313 10.81 -44.33 13.74
C ALA A 313 10.40 -44.40 15.22
N ALA A 314 11.35 -44.21 16.15
CA ALA A 314 11.06 -44.16 17.58
C ALA A 314 10.09 -43.01 17.94
N GLU A 315 10.25 -41.83 17.32
CA GLU A 315 9.32 -40.71 17.50
C GLU A 315 7.90 -41.05 17.03
N ARG A 316 7.74 -41.81 15.93
CA ARG A 316 6.43 -42.24 15.43
C ARG A 316 5.73 -43.22 16.37
N GLU A 317 6.45 -44.13 17.00
CA GLU A 317 5.85 -45.07 17.97
C GLU A 317 5.30 -44.35 19.20
N VAL A 318 6.07 -43.40 19.75
CA VAL A 318 5.63 -42.55 20.89
C VAL A 318 4.41 -41.72 20.51
N LEU A 319 4.38 -41.16 19.30
CA LEU A 319 3.24 -40.40 18.80
C LEU A 319 1.99 -41.25 18.58
N THR A 320 2.16 -42.52 18.16
CA THR A 320 1.04 -43.43 17.92
C THR A 320 0.40 -43.86 19.24
N LYS A 321 1.21 -44.14 20.27
CA LYS A 321 0.72 -44.41 21.63
C LYS A 321 -0.01 -43.20 22.23
N ALA A 322 0.59 -42.01 22.16
CA ALA A 322 -0.04 -40.78 22.65
C ALA A 322 -1.33 -40.42 21.88
N ARG A 323 -1.42 -40.77 20.60
CA ARG A 323 -2.64 -40.59 19.79
C ARG A 323 -3.74 -41.59 20.17
N ALA A 324 -3.38 -42.83 20.51
CA ALA A 324 -4.34 -43.83 20.99
C ALA A 324 -4.94 -43.41 22.34
N GLU A 325 -4.11 -43.06 23.32
CA GLU A 325 -4.53 -42.61 24.66
C GLU A 325 -5.38 -41.32 24.61
N SER A 326 -5.01 -40.38 23.74
CA SER A 326 -5.81 -39.18 23.54
C SER A 326 -7.12 -39.42 22.80
N SER A 327 -7.19 -40.42 21.91
CA SER A 327 -8.44 -40.77 21.22
C SER A 327 -9.48 -41.40 22.15
N GLU A 328 -9.03 -42.07 23.23
CA GLU A 328 -9.93 -42.60 24.26
C GLU A 328 -10.46 -41.53 25.21
N THR A 329 -9.67 -40.48 25.46
CA THR A 329 -10.03 -39.34 26.34
C THR A 329 -10.66 -38.16 25.60
N SER A 330 -10.59 -38.13 24.26
CA SER A 330 -11.25 -37.13 23.44
C SER A 330 -12.73 -37.48 23.31
N GLY A 331 -13.55 -36.77 24.08
CA GLY A 331 -15.01 -36.84 24.01
C GLY A 331 -15.56 -36.79 22.58
N ILE A 332 -16.67 -37.49 22.36
CA ILE A 332 -17.35 -37.58 21.06
C ILE A 332 -18.46 -36.51 20.98
N LYS A 333 -18.58 -35.85 19.83
CA LYS A 333 -19.64 -34.89 19.54
C LYS A 333 -20.70 -35.55 18.68
N LEU A 334 -21.94 -35.49 19.13
CA LEU A 334 -23.12 -36.01 18.45
C LEU A 334 -23.90 -34.86 17.81
N PHE A 335 -24.44 -35.13 16.63
CA PHE A 335 -25.39 -34.30 15.93
C PHE A 335 -26.78 -34.91 16.07
N VAL A 336 -27.72 -34.14 16.62
CA VAL A 336 -29.11 -34.54 16.81
C VAL A 336 -29.97 -33.78 15.80
N ALA A 337 -30.55 -34.49 14.84
CA ALA A 337 -31.39 -33.95 13.78
C ALA A 337 -32.89 -34.19 14.04
N ARG A 338 -33.74 -33.44 13.34
CA ARG A 338 -35.21 -33.54 13.38
C ARG A 338 -35.82 -33.26 14.76
N LEU A 339 -35.20 -32.36 15.51
CA LEU A 339 -35.76 -31.90 16.79
C LEU A 339 -37.01 -31.04 16.57
N ALA A 340 -37.99 -31.20 17.45
CA ALA A 340 -39.15 -30.33 17.49
C ALA A 340 -38.73 -28.90 17.85
N TYR A 341 -39.36 -27.89 17.25
CA TYR A 341 -39.07 -26.47 17.50
C TYR A 341 -39.32 -26.04 18.96
N LYS A 342 -40.11 -26.83 19.71
CA LYS A 342 -40.42 -26.60 21.12
C LYS A 342 -39.45 -27.28 22.09
N ALA A 343 -38.53 -28.13 21.61
CA ALA A 343 -37.59 -28.85 22.46
C ALA A 343 -36.59 -27.88 23.10
N THR A 344 -36.34 -28.03 24.40
CA THR A 344 -35.41 -27.20 25.17
C THR A 344 -34.07 -27.90 25.39
N GLU A 345 -33.03 -27.13 25.69
CA GLU A 345 -31.70 -27.69 25.97
C GLU A 345 -31.70 -28.56 27.24
N ASP A 346 -32.55 -28.27 28.21
CA ASP A 346 -32.66 -29.01 29.47
C ASP A 346 -33.30 -30.40 29.26
N GLU A 347 -34.32 -30.49 28.41
CA GLU A 347 -34.94 -31.77 28.04
C GLU A 347 -33.94 -32.68 27.31
N LEU A 348 -33.16 -32.13 26.38
CA LEU A 348 -32.12 -32.89 25.70
C LEU A 348 -31.02 -33.30 26.67
N ARG A 349 -30.56 -32.39 27.54
CA ARG A 349 -29.53 -32.70 28.53
C ARG A 349 -29.97 -33.83 29.46
N ALA A 350 -31.22 -33.85 29.92
CA ALA A 350 -31.75 -34.94 30.75
C ALA A 350 -31.75 -36.28 30.01
N LEU A 351 -32.25 -36.32 28.78
CA LEU A 351 -32.29 -37.54 27.97
C LEU A 351 -30.91 -38.09 27.64
N PHE A 352 -29.95 -37.21 27.33
CA PHE A 352 -28.58 -37.62 27.02
C PHE A 352 -27.73 -37.91 28.28
N ALA A 353 -28.13 -37.42 29.46
CA ALA A 353 -27.44 -37.67 30.72
C ALA A 353 -27.57 -39.13 31.20
N ASP A 354 -28.68 -39.80 30.91
CA ASP A 354 -28.91 -41.21 31.29
C ASP A 354 -27.88 -42.18 30.66
N HIS A 355 -27.30 -41.80 29.51
CA HIS A 355 -26.35 -42.61 28.77
C HIS A 355 -24.88 -42.19 28.97
N GLY A 356 -24.62 -41.05 29.63
CA GLY A 356 -23.29 -40.62 30.02
C GLY A 356 -23.15 -39.15 30.37
N GLU A 357 -21.94 -38.75 30.80
CA GLU A 357 -21.66 -37.38 31.18
C GLU A 357 -21.60 -36.45 29.96
N VAL A 358 -22.61 -35.58 29.85
CA VAL A 358 -22.73 -34.56 28.80
C VAL A 358 -21.89 -33.34 29.18
N SER A 359 -20.81 -33.12 28.43
CA SER A 359 -19.90 -31.96 28.62
C SER A 359 -20.45 -30.65 28.05
N GLU A 360 -21.20 -30.72 26.96
CA GLU A 360 -21.76 -29.55 26.28
C GLU A 360 -23.03 -29.95 25.53
N CYS A 361 -24.09 -29.15 25.61
CA CYS A 361 -25.32 -29.33 24.84
C CYS A 361 -25.73 -27.96 24.32
N SER A 362 -25.93 -27.84 23.00
CA SER A 362 -26.32 -26.58 22.36
C SER A 362 -27.28 -26.82 21.21
N ILE A 363 -28.42 -26.14 21.23
CA ILE A 363 -29.38 -26.12 20.12
C ILE A 363 -28.96 -25.02 19.14
N ALA A 364 -28.91 -25.35 17.85
CA ALA A 364 -28.61 -24.35 16.84
C ALA A 364 -29.85 -23.49 16.56
N THR A 365 -29.80 -22.22 16.98
CA THR A 365 -30.82 -21.21 16.69
C THR A 365 -30.41 -20.34 15.51
N ASP A 366 -31.38 -19.83 14.78
CA ASP A 366 -31.16 -18.82 13.75
C ASP A 366 -30.83 -17.47 14.40
N ARG A 367 -29.80 -16.79 13.89
CA ARG A 367 -29.26 -15.56 14.47
C ARG A 367 -30.15 -14.35 14.24
N GLU A 368 -31.02 -14.38 13.22
CA GLU A 368 -31.92 -13.26 12.90
C GLU A 368 -33.31 -13.42 13.51
N THR A 369 -33.84 -14.65 13.58
CA THR A 369 -35.21 -14.91 14.05
C THR A 369 -35.28 -15.51 15.45
N GLY A 370 -34.15 -15.96 16.01
CA GLY A 370 -34.08 -16.63 17.30
C GLY A 370 -34.75 -18.01 17.34
N GLN A 371 -35.32 -18.48 16.21
CA GLN A 371 -36.02 -19.76 16.14
C GLN A 371 -35.02 -20.92 16.02
N SER A 372 -35.33 -22.03 16.70
CA SER A 372 -34.55 -23.26 16.63
C SER A 372 -34.50 -23.79 15.19
N ARG A 373 -33.33 -24.14 14.67
CA ARG A 373 -33.19 -24.71 13.32
C ARG A 373 -33.53 -26.20 13.25
N GLY A 374 -34.04 -26.77 14.34
CA GLY A 374 -34.46 -28.18 14.44
C GLY A 374 -33.31 -29.17 14.55
N PHE A 375 -32.12 -28.72 14.97
CA PHE A 375 -30.98 -29.59 15.27
C PHE A 375 -30.15 -29.09 16.46
N ALA A 376 -29.47 -30.02 17.13
CA ALA A 376 -28.63 -29.75 18.30
C ALA A 376 -27.31 -30.50 18.23
N PHE A 377 -26.33 -30.01 18.98
CA PHE A 377 -25.04 -30.66 19.17
C PHE A 377 -24.87 -31.02 20.63
N VAL A 378 -24.55 -32.29 20.90
CA VAL A 378 -24.31 -32.82 22.24
C VAL A 378 -22.91 -33.42 22.29
N LYS A 379 -22.07 -32.98 23.22
CA LYS A 379 -20.70 -33.44 23.38
C LYS A 379 -20.58 -34.27 24.65
N PHE A 380 -20.19 -35.53 24.52
CA PHE A 380 -19.92 -36.43 25.64
C PHE A 380 -18.46 -36.35 26.07
N ALA A 381 -18.19 -36.52 27.35
CA ALA A 381 -16.81 -36.61 27.87
C ALA A 381 -16.09 -37.90 27.43
N SER A 382 -16.84 -38.99 27.20
CA SER A 382 -16.30 -40.29 26.80
C SER A 382 -16.84 -40.73 25.44
N ARG A 383 -15.95 -41.26 24.57
CA ARG A 383 -16.33 -41.83 23.27
C ARG A 383 -17.28 -43.03 23.41
N LYS A 384 -17.03 -43.90 24.39
CA LYS A 384 -17.87 -45.10 24.64
C LYS A 384 -19.31 -44.74 25.04
N ALA A 385 -19.50 -43.63 25.75
CA ALA A 385 -20.83 -43.16 26.13
C ALA A 385 -21.61 -42.63 24.91
N GLY A 386 -20.96 -41.85 24.04
CA GLY A 386 -21.65 -41.33 22.85
C GLY A 386 -21.97 -42.40 21.81
N GLU A 387 -21.15 -43.45 21.65
CA GLU A 387 -21.50 -44.58 20.77
C GLU A 387 -22.71 -45.38 21.28
N LYS A 388 -22.88 -45.50 22.60
CA LYS A 388 -24.08 -46.10 23.20
C LYS A 388 -25.30 -45.20 22.99
N ALA A 389 -25.15 -43.90 23.24
CA ALA A 389 -26.20 -42.91 23.03
C ALA A 389 -26.69 -42.88 21.57
N ILE A 390 -25.80 -43.01 20.57
CA ILE A 390 -26.20 -43.13 19.15
C ILE A 390 -27.10 -44.36 18.93
N LYS A 391 -26.73 -45.52 19.49
CA LYS A 391 -27.47 -46.77 19.27
C LYS A 391 -28.83 -46.80 19.96
N GLU A 392 -28.93 -46.19 21.13
CA GLU A 392 -30.12 -46.28 21.99
C GLU A 392 -31.10 -45.10 21.75
N LEU A 393 -30.62 -43.92 21.36
CA LEU A 393 -31.44 -42.71 21.20
C LEU A 393 -31.81 -42.37 19.76
N ASP A 394 -31.16 -42.97 18.75
CA ASP A 394 -31.55 -42.79 17.33
C ASP A 394 -32.95 -43.39 17.09
N GLY A 395 -33.91 -42.54 16.70
CA GLY A 395 -35.30 -42.93 16.47
C GLY A 395 -36.26 -42.73 17.65
N THR A 396 -35.80 -42.18 18.78
CA THR A 396 -36.68 -41.83 19.91
C THR A 396 -37.64 -40.69 19.58
N GLU A 397 -38.87 -40.72 20.11
CA GLU A 397 -39.89 -39.71 19.85
C GLU A 397 -39.87 -38.61 20.91
N ILE A 398 -39.58 -37.38 20.49
CA ILE A 398 -39.63 -36.17 21.32
C ILE A 398 -40.69 -35.24 20.73
N HIS A 399 -41.71 -34.88 21.52
CA HIS A 399 -42.80 -33.98 21.11
C HIS A 399 -43.46 -34.38 19.77
N GLY A 400 -43.66 -35.69 19.56
CA GLY A 400 -44.30 -36.24 18.35
C GLY A 400 -43.42 -36.29 17.11
N ARG A 401 -42.10 -36.13 17.24
CA ARG A 401 -41.13 -36.29 16.13
C ARG A 401 -39.99 -37.22 16.52
N LYS A 402 -39.64 -38.13 15.61
CA LYS A 402 -38.49 -39.02 15.75
C LYS A 402 -37.20 -38.26 15.52
N ILE A 403 -36.31 -38.25 16.52
CA ILE A 403 -34.98 -37.66 16.41
C ILE A 403 -34.04 -38.62 15.68
N SER A 404 -32.99 -38.07 15.07
CA SER A 404 -31.88 -38.89 14.57
C SER A 404 -30.57 -38.43 15.18
N VAL A 405 -29.76 -39.36 15.67
CA VAL A 405 -28.50 -39.09 16.38
C VAL A 405 -27.36 -39.68 15.57
N GLN A 406 -26.41 -38.84 15.15
CA GLN A 406 -25.25 -39.24 14.35
C GLN A 406 -23.97 -38.69 14.95
N GLU A 407 -22.82 -39.33 14.67
CA GLU A 407 -21.52 -38.75 15.03
C GLU A 407 -21.26 -37.50 14.19
N SER A 408 -20.94 -36.39 14.85
CA SER A 408 -20.66 -35.12 14.19
C SER A 408 -19.25 -35.14 13.58
N ASN A 409 -19.15 -35.24 12.25
CA ASN A 409 -17.89 -35.04 11.55
C ASN A 409 -17.47 -33.56 11.64
N ASP A 410 -16.51 -33.22 12.51
CA ASP A 410 -15.82 -31.92 12.54
C ASP A 410 -14.86 -31.73 11.32
N GLY A 411 -15.22 -32.27 10.15
CA GLY A 411 -14.50 -32.15 8.88
C GLY A 411 -14.88 -30.92 8.05
N GLY A 412 -15.66 -29.99 8.60
CA GLY A 412 -16.10 -28.74 7.96
C GLY A 412 -15.10 -27.58 8.09
N GLY A 413 -13.81 -27.83 7.87
CA GLY A 413 -12.87 -26.74 7.65
C GLY A 413 -13.26 -26.01 6.36
N ARG A 414 -13.66 -24.74 6.50
CA ARG A 414 -13.86 -23.76 5.41
C ARG A 414 -13.00 -24.07 4.17
N ARG A 415 -13.56 -24.73 3.15
CA ARG A 415 -13.07 -24.64 1.77
C ARG A 415 -13.51 -23.30 1.19
N GLY A 416 -12.94 -22.23 1.73
CA GLY A 416 -12.82 -20.95 1.03
C GLY A 416 -11.74 -21.11 -0.03
N GLY A 417 -12.10 -20.86 -1.29
CA GLY A 417 -11.30 -21.16 -2.47
C GLY A 417 -9.88 -20.60 -2.44
N ARG A 418 -8.92 -21.48 -2.69
CA ARG A 418 -7.60 -21.15 -3.23
C ARG A 418 -7.01 -22.42 -3.85
N GLY A 419 -6.78 -22.41 -5.17
CA GLY A 419 -6.02 -23.49 -5.81
C GLY A 419 -6.47 -23.90 -7.21
N GLY A 420 -6.76 -22.95 -8.11
CA GLY A 420 -6.82 -23.21 -9.54
C GLY A 420 -5.45 -23.00 -10.17
N ASN A 421 -4.51 -23.92 -9.92
CA ASN A 421 -3.24 -23.99 -10.65
C ASN A 421 -3.51 -24.60 -12.04
N ARG A 422 -3.77 -23.74 -13.03
CA ARG A 422 -3.79 -24.09 -14.46
C ARG A 422 -3.23 -22.92 -15.23
N GLY A 423 -2.07 -23.11 -15.88
CA GLY A 423 -1.68 -22.20 -16.97
C GLY A 423 -0.20 -21.94 -17.21
N ASP A 424 0.73 -22.86 -16.93
CA ASP A 424 2.09 -22.77 -17.50
C ASP A 424 2.41 -24.02 -18.31
N ARG A 425 1.74 -24.12 -19.46
CA ARG A 425 2.20 -24.89 -20.62
C ARG A 425 2.63 -23.86 -21.67
N GLY A 426 3.74 -23.18 -21.37
CA GLY A 426 4.43 -22.30 -22.31
C GLY A 426 5.02 -23.14 -23.43
N GLY A 427 4.30 -23.19 -24.57
CA GLY A 427 4.79 -23.76 -25.81
C GLY A 427 5.93 -22.90 -26.36
N ASN A 428 7.14 -23.43 -26.34
CA ASN A 428 8.27 -22.90 -27.07
C ASN A 428 8.09 -23.19 -28.58
N ARG A 429 7.29 -22.35 -29.24
CA ARG A 429 7.28 -22.24 -30.72
C ARG A 429 8.45 -21.36 -31.14
N GLY A 430 9.64 -21.96 -31.24
CA GLY A 430 10.73 -21.41 -32.03
C GLY A 430 10.45 -21.66 -33.51
N ARG A 431 10.09 -20.62 -34.25
CA ARG A 431 9.97 -20.64 -35.72
C ARG A 431 10.68 -19.41 -36.26
N GLY A 432 11.71 -19.62 -37.08
CA GLY A 432 12.11 -18.65 -38.11
C GLY A 432 13.60 -18.48 -38.37
N GLY A 433 14.05 -19.02 -39.51
CA GLY A 433 15.25 -18.60 -40.26
C GLY A 433 16.48 -19.47 -40.02
N GLY A 434 17.06 -20.21 -40.98
CA GLY A 434 16.96 -20.13 -42.43
C GLY A 434 18.32 -19.78 -43.05
N ARG A 435 19.04 -20.84 -43.51
CA ARG A 435 20.10 -20.86 -44.55
C ARG A 435 21.37 -20.00 -44.35
N ARG A 436 22.55 -20.62 -44.44
CA ARG A 436 23.37 -20.75 -45.67
C ARG A 436 24.71 -21.42 -45.34
N ASN A 437 25.09 -22.31 -46.26
CA ASN A 437 26.37 -22.98 -46.53
C ASN A 437 27.05 -23.80 -45.43
#